data_AF-A0A847P390-F1
#
_entry.id   AF-A0A847P390-F1
#
_cell.length_a   1.000
_cell.length_b   1.000
_cell.length_c   1.000
_cell.angle_alpha   90.00
_cell.angle_beta   90.00
_cell.angle_gamma   90.00
#
_symmetry.space_group_name_H-M   'P 1'
#
loop_
_entity.id
_entity.type
_entity.pdbx_description
1 polymer ?
#
loop_
_entity_poly.entity_id
_entity_poly.type
_entity_poly.pdbx_seq_one_letter_code
_entity_poly.pdbx_strand_id
1 'polypeptide(L)'
;MNHILALQKKITGVWLTVKLCCITAMIALLQCVSDDNVAGTGSHAGNGRITCSLFNNDGSFASGASVYLRPHDYTVNISGKALSKSCISRVDTRTDSHGVFSIDSIDPGNYSIEVNDGSGHAVLLRCTIEYGDFTVHLPSDTLRPTGTITGTFASSVDYQKILYVQIYGLERISTCDTETGEFTIYDLPQGIYTIRAVSFSVDSESVEIDSVTIRSGETTHIGTFDFYHQSLWNHSARLFLNTSAEGAGITGNVVNFPVLIRLRSANFDFSQAKEDGSDLRFTKVDGQPLPYEIERWNTIDMEADIWVKVDTVYGNSSSQFIVMYWGNSEAENESKGSAVFDTADAFQGVWHLSGKGTDIAVDATINSYDGIPLGGVKDANVAGAIGDARAFDGISIYITMPNTANSRLNFTEDAHYSISSWVYAEKIDSLYRAIAGKGHEQYYLQFKCLKNNRATWEFVEFQDQLGWEYSEDSTPPAPGTREWLYLTGVRSGTDQRFYINGEMVVEGAALMPGNYGRNTSDDFSIGSHGRSIDLPYYQGWSFFNGLIDEVRVSSIARSDDWIRLCYMNQKKEDALVEFKD
;
A
#
# COMPACT_ATOMS: atom_id res chain seq x y z
N MET A 1 -32.82 35.35 -50.70
CA MET A 1 -31.91 36.47 -51.04
C MET A 1 -31.01 36.64 -49.83
N ASN A 2 -29.98 35.81 -49.72
CA ASN A 2 -28.69 35.90 -50.44
C ASN A 2 -27.70 36.65 -49.56
N HIS A 3 -26.54 36.02 -49.39
CA HIS A 3 -25.40 36.47 -48.57
C HIS A 3 -25.71 36.27 -47.08
N ILE A 4 -25.08 35.36 -46.33
CA ILE A 4 -23.66 35.02 -46.30
C ILE A 4 -23.54 33.52 -45.95
N LEU A 5 -23.75 32.68 -46.96
CA LEU A 5 -23.20 31.32 -47.06
C LEU A 5 -22.16 31.38 -48.18
N ALA A 6 -21.12 32.18 -47.96
CA ALA A 6 -20.09 32.47 -48.95
C ALA A 6 -18.81 32.98 -48.28
N LEU A 7 -18.21 32.15 -47.42
CA LEU A 7 -16.83 32.33 -46.98
C LEU A 7 -16.26 30.99 -46.49
N GLN A 8 -16.36 29.94 -47.31
CA GLN A 8 -15.45 28.78 -47.24
C GLN A 8 -15.45 27.91 -48.51
N LYS A 9 -15.70 28.51 -49.69
CA LYS A 9 -15.49 27.87 -51.00
C LYS A 9 -15.06 28.90 -52.03
N LYS A 10 -13.75 29.08 -52.16
CA LYS A 10 -13.00 29.30 -53.41
C LYS A 10 -11.59 29.80 -53.11
N ILE A 11 -10.67 28.86 -52.90
CA ILE A 11 -9.44 28.84 -53.69
C ILE A 11 -9.39 27.46 -54.31
N THR A 12 -10.01 27.37 -55.48
CA THR A 12 -9.84 26.30 -56.46
C THR A 12 -8.50 26.48 -57.15
N GLY A 13 -7.78 25.36 -57.28
CA GLY A 13 -7.15 25.00 -58.53
C GLY A 13 -5.77 25.58 -58.77
N VAL A 14 -4.77 24.71 -58.66
CA VAL A 14 -3.67 24.62 -59.61
C VAL A 14 -3.09 23.19 -59.52
N TRP A 15 -3.42 22.40 -60.55
CA TRP A 15 -2.63 21.32 -61.16
C TRP A 15 -2.75 19.87 -60.65
N LEU A 16 -3.78 19.25 -61.20
CA LEU A 16 -3.83 17.88 -61.71
C LEU A 16 -2.83 17.70 -62.88
N THR A 17 -1.75 16.96 -62.65
CA THR A 17 -0.90 16.17 -63.59
C THR A 17 0.27 15.69 -62.72
N VAL A 18 0.35 14.46 -62.25
CA VAL A 18 0.88 13.30 -62.98
C VAL A 18 0.28 12.03 -62.34
N LYS A 19 -0.72 11.46 -63.00
CA LYS A 19 -1.18 10.08 -62.79
C LYS A 19 -1.01 9.37 -64.12
N LEU A 20 0.25 9.14 -64.51
CA LEU A 20 0.59 8.31 -65.66
C LEU A 20 2.07 7.90 -65.59
N CYS A 21 2.37 6.89 -64.78
CA CYS A 21 3.45 5.94 -65.06
C CYS A 21 3.39 4.77 -64.08
N CYS A 22 3.27 3.58 -64.66
CA CYS A 22 3.70 2.30 -64.10
C CYS A 22 2.79 1.62 -63.07
N ILE A 23 1.53 1.41 -63.46
CA ILE A 23 0.92 0.07 -63.32
C ILE A 23 1.57 -0.80 -64.40
N THR A 24 2.65 -1.48 -64.05
CA THR A 24 3.25 -2.55 -64.87
C THR A 24 4.06 -3.48 -63.96
N ALA A 25 3.88 -4.78 -64.18
CA ALA A 25 4.65 -5.91 -63.66
C ALA A 25 4.26 -6.44 -62.26
N MET A 26 3.01 -6.86 -62.12
CA MET A 26 2.70 -8.11 -61.42
C MET A 26 2.24 -9.11 -62.50
N ILE A 27 2.75 -10.35 -62.45
CA ILE A 27 2.59 -11.48 -63.40
C ILE A 27 3.66 -11.57 -64.50
N ALA A 28 4.71 -12.35 -64.23
CA ALA A 28 5.18 -13.49 -65.04
C ALA A 28 6.63 -13.84 -64.65
N LEU A 29 6.83 -15.01 -64.05
CA LEU A 29 7.83 -16.01 -64.45
C LEU A 29 7.81 -17.19 -63.46
N LEU A 30 7.06 -18.23 -63.86
CA LEU A 30 7.39 -19.61 -63.54
C LEU A 30 8.63 -19.99 -64.35
N GLN A 31 9.70 -20.44 -63.68
CA GLN A 31 10.71 -21.33 -64.25
C GLN A 31 11.06 -22.41 -63.21
N CYS A 32 10.80 -23.67 -63.55
CA CYS A 32 11.44 -24.87 -63.01
C CYS A 32 12.91 -24.89 -63.49
N VAL A 33 13.94 -25.60 -62.99
CA VAL A 33 14.21 -26.89 -62.32
C VAL A 33 15.63 -26.71 -61.72
N SER A 34 15.97 -27.19 -60.51
CA SER A 34 16.65 -28.49 -60.35
C SER A 34 16.48 -29.07 -58.95
N ASP A 35 15.86 -30.24 -58.91
CA ASP A 35 16.11 -31.27 -57.90
C ASP A 35 17.61 -31.54 -57.81
N ASP A 36 18.16 -31.41 -56.61
CA ASP A 36 19.19 -32.34 -56.16
C ASP A 36 18.65 -33.04 -54.91
N ASN A 37 18.26 -34.30 -55.12
CA ASN A 37 18.07 -35.27 -54.05
C ASN A 37 19.41 -35.45 -53.32
N VAL A 38 19.50 -34.93 -52.10
CA VAL A 38 20.33 -35.57 -51.08
C VAL A 38 19.39 -36.21 -50.08
N ALA A 39 19.25 -37.53 -50.22
CA ALA A 39 18.72 -38.38 -49.18
C ALA A 39 19.61 -38.24 -47.94
N GLY A 40 19.08 -37.58 -46.91
CA GLY A 40 19.58 -37.58 -45.55
C GLY A 40 18.62 -38.38 -44.68
N THR A 41 19.04 -39.59 -44.37
CA THR A 41 18.34 -40.58 -43.55
C THR A 41 18.22 -40.14 -42.08
N GLY A 42 17.00 -40.11 -41.55
CA GLY A 42 16.64 -40.60 -40.21
C GLY A 42 17.09 -39.85 -38.93
N SER A 43 16.08 -39.53 -38.10
CA SER A 43 16.10 -39.28 -36.63
C SER A 43 16.43 -37.82 -36.24
N HIS A 44 15.69 -37.05 -35.44
CA HIS A 44 14.68 -37.23 -34.37
C HIS A 44 13.75 -35.99 -34.38
N ALA A 45 12.42 -36.14 -34.30
CA ALA A 45 11.57 -35.81 -33.15
C ALA A 45 11.62 -34.35 -32.61
N GLY A 46 10.52 -33.60 -32.80
CA GLY A 46 9.85 -32.85 -31.73
C GLY A 46 10.44 -31.56 -31.12
N ASN A 47 11.62 -31.08 -31.52
CA ASN A 47 12.26 -29.97 -30.81
C ASN A 47 12.15 -28.62 -31.55
N GLY A 48 11.78 -27.56 -30.83
CA GLY A 48 11.48 -26.23 -31.38
C GLY A 48 12.72 -25.42 -31.75
N ARG A 49 12.57 -24.54 -32.74
CA ARG A 49 13.59 -23.54 -33.16
C ARG A 49 13.22 -22.15 -32.69
N ILE A 50 14.13 -21.38 -32.11
CA ILE A 50 13.93 -19.97 -31.75
C ILE A 50 14.75 -19.08 -32.68
N THR A 51 14.16 -17.98 -33.15
CA THR A 51 14.89 -16.95 -33.91
C THR A 51 14.51 -15.54 -33.45
N CYS A 52 15.47 -14.61 -33.50
CA CYS A 52 15.26 -13.20 -33.19
C CYS A 52 16.28 -12.32 -33.93
N SER A 53 15.89 -11.09 -34.28
CA SER A 53 16.77 -10.09 -34.90
C SER A 53 16.99 -8.93 -33.93
N LEU A 54 18.25 -8.61 -33.62
CA LEU A 54 18.59 -7.62 -32.62
C LEU A 54 19.46 -6.47 -33.16
N PHE A 55 19.28 -5.32 -32.54
CA PHE A 55 19.92 -4.06 -32.93
C PHE A 55 20.70 -3.45 -31.76
N ASN A 56 21.73 -2.67 -32.07
CA ASN A 56 22.38 -1.77 -31.12
C ASN A 56 21.52 -0.50 -30.97
N ASN A 57 21.82 0.31 -29.95
CA ASN A 57 21.07 1.53 -29.65
C ASN A 57 21.12 2.61 -30.76
N ASP A 58 22.11 2.52 -31.66
CA ASP A 58 22.23 3.39 -32.84
C ASP A 58 21.44 2.87 -34.07
N GLY A 59 20.72 1.75 -33.92
CA GLY A 59 19.95 1.10 -34.98
C GLY A 59 20.78 0.19 -35.90
N SER A 60 22.09 0.06 -35.69
CA SER A 60 22.92 -0.92 -36.40
C SER A 60 22.61 -2.35 -35.92
N PHE A 61 22.94 -3.36 -36.73
CA PHE A 61 22.78 -4.74 -36.31
C PHE A 61 23.68 -5.06 -35.12
N ALA A 62 23.12 -5.70 -34.08
CA ALA A 62 23.88 -6.19 -32.93
C ALA A 62 24.69 -7.43 -33.32
N SER A 63 25.70 -7.27 -34.17
CA SER A 63 26.45 -8.38 -34.74
C SER A 63 27.47 -8.95 -33.76
N GLY A 64 27.54 -10.28 -33.68
CA GLY A 64 28.50 -10.99 -32.83
C GLY A 64 28.21 -10.91 -31.33
N ALA A 65 27.07 -10.35 -30.92
CA ALA A 65 26.63 -10.33 -29.53
C ALA A 65 26.45 -11.76 -29.01
N SER A 66 26.87 -12.00 -27.77
CA SER A 66 26.73 -13.31 -27.11
C SER A 66 25.26 -13.56 -26.77
N VAL A 67 24.77 -14.76 -27.03
CA VAL A 67 23.40 -15.18 -26.76
C VAL A 67 23.42 -16.37 -25.81
N TYR A 68 22.78 -16.23 -24.66
CA TYR A 68 22.69 -17.26 -23.62
C TYR A 68 21.23 -17.64 -23.40
N LEU A 69 20.85 -18.85 -23.80
CA LEU A 69 19.54 -19.43 -23.51
C LEU A 69 19.64 -20.29 -22.27
N ARG A 70 18.86 -19.95 -21.25
CA ARG A 70 18.77 -20.67 -19.98
C ARG A 70 17.31 -20.92 -19.62
N PRO A 71 16.96 -22.04 -18.97
CA PRO A 71 15.65 -22.19 -18.34
C PRO A 71 15.34 -21.00 -17.43
N HIS A 72 14.07 -20.59 -17.35
CA HIS A 72 13.68 -19.43 -16.54
C HIS A 72 14.03 -19.55 -15.05
N ASP A 73 14.06 -20.78 -14.54
CA ASP A 73 14.38 -21.19 -13.17
C ASP A 73 15.87 -21.56 -12.99
N TYR A 74 16.69 -21.33 -14.01
CA TYR A 74 18.12 -21.60 -13.94
C TYR A 74 18.82 -20.68 -12.94
N THR A 75 19.73 -21.24 -12.14
CA THR A 75 20.69 -20.51 -11.30
C THR A 75 22.09 -21.07 -11.49
N VAL A 76 23.11 -20.22 -11.34
CA VAL A 76 24.53 -20.64 -11.40
C VAL A 76 24.80 -21.73 -10.37
N ASN A 77 25.54 -22.78 -10.73
CA ASN A 77 25.89 -23.81 -9.76
C ASN A 77 26.96 -23.30 -8.80
N ILE A 78 26.60 -23.29 -7.52
CA ILE A 78 27.53 -23.03 -6.43
C ILE A 78 27.62 -24.32 -5.62
N SER A 79 28.80 -24.96 -5.63
CA SER A 79 29.13 -26.10 -4.76
C SER A 79 28.04 -27.20 -4.68
N GLY A 80 27.32 -27.48 -5.77
CA GLY A 80 26.30 -28.54 -5.83
C GLY A 80 24.88 -28.12 -5.44
N LYS A 81 24.62 -26.83 -5.12
CA LYS A 81 23.28 -26.27 -4.87
C LYS A 81 22.70 -25.51 -6.08
N ALA A 82 23.00 -25.94 -7.31
CA ALA A 82 22.30 -25.44 -8.49
C ALA A 82 20.84 -25.92 -8.49
N LEU A 83 19.88 -25.02 -8.78
CA LEU A 83 18.48 -25.42 -8.99
C LEU A 83 18.20 -25.97 -10.40
N SER A 84 19.22 -26.20 -11.23
CA SER A 84 19.04 -26.92 -12.49
C SER A 84 19.21 -28.44 -12.28
N LYS A 85 18.15 -29.12 -11.82
CA LYS A 85 18.12 -30.59 -11.77
C LYS A 85 17.36 -31.24 -12.93
N SER A 86 16.70 -30.47 -13.79
CA SER A 86 15.99 -31.02 -14.95
C SER A 86 16.80 -30.86 -16.24
N CYS A 87 16.75 -31.92 -17.03
CA CYS A 87 17.39 -32.18 -18.32
C CYS A 87 16.96 -31.23 -19.47
N ILE A 88 16.95 -29.93 -19.24
CA ILE A 88 16.49 -28.92 -20.20
C ILE A 88 17.69 -28.27 -20.91
N SER A 89 17.51 -28.00 -22.21
CA SER A 89 18.48 -27.38 -23.10
C SER A 89 19.06 -26.06 -22.56
N ARG A 90 20.40 -25.96 -22.49
CA ARG A 90 21.15 -24.71 -22.31
C ARG A 90 21.97 -24.50 -23.57
N VAL A 91 21.89 -23.31 -24.16
CA VAL A 91 22.58 -23.03 -25.42
C VAL A 91 23.29 -21.70 -25.36
N ASP A 92 24.54 -21.71 -25.81
CA ASP A 92 25.36 -20.53 -26.00
C ASP A 92 25.61 -20.38 -27.50
N THR A 93 25.29 -19.22 -28.04
CA THR A 93 25.54 -18.89 -29.44
C THR A 93 25.88 -17.42 -29.59
N ARG A 94 25.94 -16.93 -30.81
CA ARG A 94 26.11 -15.51 -31.12
C ARG A 94 25.14 -15.10 -32.21
N THR A 95 24.81 -13.81 -32.24
CA THR A 95 24.16 -13.20 -33.40
C THR A 95 25.12 -13.17 -34.60
N ASP A 96 24.56 -13.30 -35.79
CA ASP A 96 25.30 -13.25 -37.06
C ASP A 96 25.64 -11.81 -37.50
N SER A 97 26.07 -11.63 -38.76
CA SER A 97 26.37 -10.30 -39.32
C SER A 97 25.16 -9.37 -39.43
N HIS A 98 23.95 -9.91 -39.37
CA HIS A 98 22.68 -9.17 -39.43
C HIS A 98 21.99 -9.08 -38.06
N GLY A 99 22.72 -9.36 -36.98
CA GLY A 99 22.17 -9.30 -35.62
C GLY A 99 21.14 -10.40 -35.34
N VAL A 100 21.10 -11.45 -36.16
CA VAL A 100 20.12 -12.53 -36.03
C VAL A 100 20.75 -13.70 -35.29
N PHE A 101 20.04 -14.27 -34.32
CA PHE A 101 20.38 -15.59 -33.79
C PHE A 101 19.30 -16.62 -34.15
N SER A 102 19.73 -17.87 -34.25
CA SER A 102 18.88 -19.04 -34.41
C SER A 102 19.37 -20.13 -33.49
N ILE A 103 18.46 -20.71 -32.71
CA ILE A 103 18.74 -21.81 -31.81
C ILE A 103 17.78 -22.95 -32.17
N ASP A 104 18.34 -24.09 -32.56
CA ASP A 104 17.58 -25.27 -32.98
C ASP A 104 17.53 -26.32 -31.86
N SER A 105 16.60 -27.26 -32.00
CA SER A 105 16.51 -28.47 -31.16
C SER A 105 16.27 -28.20 -29.67
N ILE A 106 15.43 -27.22 -29.34
CA ILE A 106 15.08 -26.87 -27.94
C ILE A 106 13.85 -27.63 -27.47
N ASP A 107 13.96 -28.19 -26.26
CA ASP A 107 12.85 -28.90 -25.62
C ASP A 107 11.75 -27.93 -25.16
N PRO A 108 10.48 -28.35 -25.07
CA PRO A 108 9.41 -27.53 -24.50
C PRO A 108 9.74 -27.03 -23.09
N GLY A 109 9.44 -25.78 -22.79
CA GLY A 109 9.73 -25.15 -21.51
C GLY A 109 9.74 -23.61 -21.55
N ASN A 110 9.97 -23.01 -20.39
CA ASN A 110 10.08 -21.56 -20.21
C ASN A 110 11.55 -21.16 -20.12
N TYR A 111 11.94 -20.16 -20.91
CA TYR A 111 13.33 -19.76 -21.08
C TYR A 111 13.54 -18.26 -20.93
N SER A 112 14.76 -17.93 -20.51
CA SER A 112 15.37 -16.62 -20.53
C SER A 112 16.47 -16.63 -21.57
N ILE A 113 16.47 -15.61 -22.43
CA ILE A 113 17.51 -15.43 -23.44
C ILE A 113 18.16 -14.08 -23.18
N GLU A 114 19.38 -14.10 -22.66
CA GLU A 114 20.22 -12.92 -22.56
C GLU A 114 20.94 -12.74 -23.90
N VAL A 115 20.85 -11.55 -24.49
CA VAL A 115 21.77 -11.14 -25.56
C VAL A 115 22.58 -9.95 -25.08
N ASN A 116 23.90 -10.11 -25.04
CA ASN A 116 24.83 -9.17 -24.42
C ASN A 116 26.02 -8.93 -25.35
N ASP A 117 26.35 -7.65 -25.58
CA ASP A 117 27.46 -7.25 -26.46
C ASP A 117 28.84 -7.30 -25.77
N GLY A 118 28.88 -7.51 -24.46
CA GLY A 118 30.11 -7.48 -23.65
C GLY A 118 30.68 -6.07 -23.43
N SER A 119 29.93 -5.03 -23.81
CA SER A 119 30.30 -3.61 -23.68
C SER A 119 29.32 -2.82 -22.79
N GLY A 120 28.52 -3.53 -21.99
CA GLY A 120 27.54 -2.95 -21.08
C GLY A 120 26.18 -2.68 -21.73
N HIS A 121 25.88 -3.30 -22.88
CA HIS A 121 24.54 -3.28 -23.45
C HIS A 121 23.99 -4.69 -23.63
N ALA A 122 22.76 -4.88 -23.18
CA ALA A 122 22.10 -6.18 -23.28
C ALA A 122 20.58 -6.05 -23.41
N VAL A 123 19.96 -7.18 -23.75
CA VAL A 123 18.52 -7.37 -23.74
C VAL A 123 18.18 -8.73 -23.15
N LEU A 124 17.09 -8.78 -22.38
CA LEU A 124 16.50 -10.01 -21.90
C LEU A 124 15.23 -10.30 -22.71
N LEU A 125 15.17 -11.45 -23.35
CA LEU A 125 13.98 -11.98 -23.98
C LEU A 125 13.45 -13.15 -23.15
N ARG A 126 12.13 -13.26 -23.04
CA ARG A 126 11.45 -14.40 -22.40
C ARG A 126 10.67 -15.16 -23.47
N CYS A 127 10.73 -16.48 -23.44
CA CYS A 127 9.95 -17.29 -24.37
C CYS A 127 9.50 -18.61 -23.74
N THR A 128 8.34 -19.07 -24.18
CA THR A 128 7.81 -20.40 -23.90
C THR A 128 7.82 -21.20 -25.18
N ILE A 129 8.30 -22.43 -25.11
CA ILE A 129 8.21 -23.41 -26.20
C ILE A 129 7.20 -24.47 -25.76
N GLU A 130 6.17 -24.68 -26.56
CA GLU A 130 5.15 -25.69 -26.30
C GLU A 130 5.42 -26.99 -27.09
N TYR A 131 4.79 -28.08 -26.68
CA TYR A 131 4.92 -29.35 -27.41
C TYR A 131 4.29 -29.23 -28.80
N GLY A 132 5.10 -29.40 -29.85
CA GLY A 132 4.67 -29.26 -31.24
C GLY A 132 5.02 -27.92 -31.89
N ASP A 133 5.64 -26.99 -31.16
CA ASP A 133 6.23 -25.79 -31.76
C ASP A 133 7.40 -26.17 -32.68
N PHE A 134 7.28 -25.85 -33.96
CA PHE A 134 8.36 -26.07 -34.94
C PHE A 134 9.32 -24.89 -35.01
N THR A 135 8.81 -23.65 -34.92
CA THR A 135 9.63 -22.43 -34.91
C THR A 135 8.91 -21.29 -34.19
N VAL A 136 9.57 -20.71 -33.20
CA VAL A 136 9.16 -19.52 -32.44
C VAL A 136 9.96 -18.32 -32.95
N HIS A 137 9.26 -17.34 -33.50
CA HIS A 137 9.86 -16.06 -33.94
C HIS A 137 9.63 -15.02 -32.85
N LEU A 138 10.70 -14.62 -32.17
CA LEU A 138 10.64 -13.56 -31.18
C LEU A 138 10.63 -12.19 -31.89
N PRO A 139 9.90 -11.20 -31.36
CA PRO A 139 9.95 -9.85 -31.89
C PRO A 139 11.39 -9.33 -31.85
N SER A 140 11.75 -8.51 -32.82
CA SER A 140 13.05 -7.83 -32.80
C SER A 140 13.13 -6.86 -31.62
N ASP A 141 14.32 -6.71 -31.04
CA ASP A 141 14.55 -5.78 -29.94
C ASP A 141 15.94 -5.13 -30.05
N THR A 142 16.24 -4.21 -29.13
CA THR A 142 17.46 -3.40 -29.09
C THR A 142 18.22 -3.63 -27.79
N LEU A 143 19.54 -3.78 -27.87
CA LEU A 143 20.43 -3.85 -26.72
C LEU A 143 20.49 -2.46 -26.06
N ARG A 144 20.25 -2.41 -24.76
CA ARG A 144 20.20 -1.18 -23.97
C ARG A 144 21.26 -1.22 -22.87
N PRO A 145 21.73 -0.05 -22.36
CA PRO A 145 22.64 -0.03 -21.22
C PRO A 145 22.18 -0.93 -20.07
N THR A 146 23.08 -1.76 -19.55
CA THR A 146 22.76 -2.66 -18.44
C THR A 146 22.57 -1.90 -17.13
N GLY A 147 21.64 -2.37 -16.32
CA GLY A 147 21.39 -1.88 -14.98
C GLY A 147 22.26 -2.59 -13.94
N THR A 148 22.14 -2.11 -12.71
CA THR A 148 22.83 -2.65 -11.53
C THR A 148 21.80 -2.94 -10.44
N ILE A 149 22.02 -3.99 -9.66
CA ILE A 149 21.28 -4.24 -8.43
C ILE A 149 22.20 -4.06 -7.24
N THR A 150 21.70 -3.42 -6.19
CA THR A 150 22.34 -3.35 -4.88
C THR A 150 21.37 -3.81 -3.79
N GLY A 151 21.90 -4.36 -2.72
CA GLY A 151 21.14 -4.66 -1.50
C GLY A 151 22.09 -5.02 -0.37
N THR A 152 21.53 -5.44 0.75
CA THR A 152 22.32 -5.88 1.91
C THR A 152 21.75 -7.17 2.51
N PHE A 153 22.52 -7.84 3.36
CA PHE A 153 22.03 -8.91 4.23
C PHE A 153 21.74 -8.33 5.60
N ALA A 154 20.68 -8.80 6.27
CA ALA A 154 20.31 -8.29 7.59
C ALA A 154 21.45 -8.51 8.59
N SER A 155 21.62 -7.61 9.56
CA SER A 155 22.67 -7.72 10.59
C SER A 155 22.51 -8.93 11.52
N SER A 156 21.34 -9.57 11.48
CA SER A 156 21.08 -10.88 12.10
C SER A 156 21.81 -12.03 11.38
N VAL A 157 22.24 -11.82 10.14
CA VAL A 157 22.99 -12.78 9.34
C VAL A 157 24.48 -12.64 9.64
N ASP A 158 25.14 -13.75 9.90
CA ASP A 158 26.59 -13.78 10.07
C ASP A 158 27.29 -13.63 8.71
N TYR A 159 27.80 -12.42 8.44
CA TYR A 159 28.47 -12.07 7.18
C TYR A 159 29.84 -12.76 6.98
N GLN A 160 30.42 -13.35 8.03
CA GLN A 160 31.64 -14.15 7.90
C GLN A 160 31.37 -15.49 7.21
N LYS A 161 30.10 -15.83 7.01
CA LYS A 161 29.67 -17.04 6.32
C LYS A 161 29.56 -16.79 4.82
N ILE A 162 29.67 -17.85 4.02
CA ILE A 162 29.64 -17.72 2.56
C ILE A 162 28.18 -17.48 2.11
N LEU A 163 27.89 -16.23 1.74
CA LEU A 163 26.60 -15.76 1.22
C LEU A 163 26.70 -15.46 -0.28
N TYR A 164 25.71 -15.90 -1.03
CA TYR A 164 25.62 -15.63 -2.47
C TYR A 164 24.26 -15.06 -2.84
N VAL A 165 24.25 -14.16 -3.80
CA VAL A 165 23.04 -13.66 -4.46
C VAL A 165 23.09 -14.08 -5.93
N GLN A 166 22.02 -14.66 -6.44
CA GLN A 166 21.89 -15.21 -7.78
C GLN A 166 20.68 -14.59 -8.48
N ILE A 167 20.70 -14.55 -9.81
CA ILE A 167 19.56 -14.10 -10.62
C ILE A 167 18.99 -15.30 -11.37
N TYR A 168 17.68 -15.53 -11.22
CA TYR A 168 17.02 -16.57 -11.99
C TYR A 168 17.04 -16.29 -13.48
N GLY A 169 17.33 -17.33 -14.26
CA GLY A 169 17.39 -17.27 -15.72
C GLY A 169 18.67 -16.65 -16.28
N LEU A 170 19.60 -16.21 -15.43
CA LEU A 170 20.89 -15.62 -15.84
C LEU A 170 22.07 -16.32 -15.19
N GLU A 171 23.23 -16.23 -15.85
CA GLU A 171 24.50 -16.67 -15.27
C GLU A 171 25.13 -15.57 -14.42
N ARG A 172 24.39 -15.09 -13.41
CA ARG A 172 24.84 -14.01 -12.52
C ARG A 172 24.83 -14.44 -11.06
N ILE A 173 25.94 -14.11 -10.40
CA ILE A 173 26.20 -14.39 -9.00
C ILE A 173 27.02 -13.25 -8.40
N SER A 174 26.74 -12.90 -7.15
CA SER A 174 27.59 -12.00 -6.36
C SER A 174 27.68 -12.49 -4.92
N THR A 175 28.73 -12.08 -4.23
CA THR A 175 28.92 -12.26 -2.79
C THR A 175 28.67 -10.94 -2.08
N CYS A 176 28.40 -10.97 -0.78
CA CYS A 176 28.36 -9.75 0.01
C CYS A 176 29.73 -9.36 0.55
N ASP A 177 29.85 -8.09 0.90
CA ASP A 177 30.87 -7.56 1.78
C ASP A 177 30.72 -8.17 3.18
N THR A 178 31.83 -8.61 3.77
CA THR A 178 31.84 -9.34 5.04
C THR A 178 31.77 -8.42 6.28
N GLU A 179 31.92 -7.11 6.09
CA GLU A 179 31.83 -6.10 7.15
C GLU A 179 30.46 -5.41 7.13
N THR A 180 29.95 -5.07 5.95
CA THR A 180 28.69 -4.31 5.79
C THR A 180 27.49 -5.17 5.42
N GLY A 181 27.70 -6.39 4.90
CA GLY A 181 26.64 -7.24 4.36
C GLY A 181 26.13 -6.79 2.99
N GLU A 182 26.67 -5.72 2.42
CA GLU A 182 26.22 -5.17 1.13
C GLU A 182 26.65 -6.05 -0.04
N PHE A 183 25.83 -6.14 -1.08
CA PHE A 183 26.21 -6.79 -2.33
C PHE A 183 25.83 -5.91 -3.53
N THR A 184 26.49 -6.17 -4.65
CA THR A 184 26.18 -5.52 -5.92
C THR A 184 26.26 -6.53 -7.06
N ILE A 185 25.27 -6.51 -7.96
CA ILE A 185 25.25 -7.29 -9.19
C ILE A 185 25.18 -6.32 -10.36
N TYR A 186 26.21 -6.34 -11.19
CA TYR A 186 26.33 -5.49 -12.39
C TYR A 186 25.88 -6.26 -13.64
N ASP A 187 25.83 -5.53 -14.75
CA ASP A 187 25.64 -6.10 -16.09
C ASP A 187 24.33 -6.88 -16.23
N LEU A 188 23.24 -6.27 -15.77
CA LEU A 188 21.92 -6.86 -15.86
C LEU A 188 21.09 -6.18 -16.97
N PRO A 189 20.55 -6.92 -17.94
CA PRO A 189 19.61 -6.35 -18.89
C PRO A 189 18.40 -5.71 -18.18
N GLN A 190 17.76 -4.75 -18.85
CA GLN A 190 16.45 -4.27 -18.39
C GLN A 190 15.45 -5.43 -18.38
N GLY A 191 14.67 -5.56 -17.31
CA GLY A 191 13.68 -6.63 -17.18
C GLY A 191 13.15 -6.78 -15.76
N ILE A 192 12.31 -7.80 -15.59
CA ILE A 192 11.79 -8.22 -14.28
C ILE A 192 12.46 -9.55 -13.91
N TYR A 193 12.94 -9.64 -12.68
CA TYR A 193 13.73 -10.75 -12.18
C TYR A 193 13.26 -11.22 -10.81
N THR A 194 13.43 -12.52 -10.57
CA THR A 194 13.49 -13.10 -9.23
C THR A 194 14.95 -13.20 -8.82
N ILE A 195 15.26 -12.72 -7.62
CA ILE A 195 16.61 -12.69 -7.06
C ILE A 195 16.67 -13.65 -5.89
N ARG A 196 17.67 -14.53 -5.89
CA ARG A 196 17.81 -15.60 -4.91
C ARG A 196 19.05 -15.40 -4.06
N ALA A 197 18.89 -15.31 -2.75
CA ALA A 197 19.97 -15.36 -1.78
C ALA A 197 20.14 -16.76 -1.18
N VAL A 198 21.39 -17.18 -0.97
CA VAL A 198 21.75 -18.50 -0.46
C VAL A 198 22.86 -18.38 0.59
N SER A 199 22.67 -19.07 1.73
CA SER A 199 23.71 -19.28 2.74
C SER A 199 24.22 -20.73 2.72
N PHE A 200 25.54 -20.93 2.88
CA PHE A 200 26.18 -22.26 2.90
C PHE A 200 26.39 -22.86 4.29
N SER A 201 25.92 -22.16 5.32
CA SER A 201 26.40 -22.37 6.68
C SER A 201 25.31 -22.76 7.70
N VAL A 202 24.11 -22.93 7.18
CA VAL A 202 22.92 -23.40 7.87
C VAL A 202 22.17 -24.26 6.86
N ASP A 203 21.38 -25.22 7.31
CA ASP A 203 20.35 -25.90 6.51
C ASP A 203 19.21 -24.93 6.10
N SER A 204 19.48 -23.62 6.07
CA SER A 204 18.54 -22.57 5.68
C SER A 204 18.21 -22.69 4.21
N GLU A 205 16.91 -22.65 3.92
CA GLU A 205 16.38 -22.52 2.56
C GLU A 205 16.86 -21.19 1.95
N SER A 206 16.87 -21.13 0.61
CA SER A 206 17.16 -19.88 -0.08
C SER A 206 16.05 -18.87 0.16
N VAL A 207 16.40 -17.59 0.16
CA VAL A 207 15.44 -16.50 0.20
C VAL A 207 15.31 -15.90 -1.18
N GLU A 208 14.09 -15.59 -1.61
CA GLU A 208 13.81 -15.05 -2.94
C GLU A 208 13.07 -13.72 -2.83
N ILE A 209 13.44 -12.77 -3.67
CA ILE A 209 12.70 -11.52 -3.87
C ILE A 209 12.23 -11.53 -5.32
N ASP A 210 10.91 -11.65 -5.48
CA ASP A 210 10.24 -11.63 -6.77
C ASP A 210 10.00 -10.22 -7.31
N SER A 211 9.66 -10.16 -8.60
CA SER A 211 9.24 -8.94 -9.30
C SER A 211 10.19 -7.75 -9.11
N VAL A 212 11.50 -7.99 -9.14
CA VAL A 212 12.50 -6.92 -9.12
C VAL A 212 12.64 -6.34 -10.53
N THR A 213 12.24 -5.08 -10.68
CA THR A 213 12.33 -4.36 -11.95
C THR A 213 13.68 -3.66 -12.06
N ILE A 214 14.46 -4.01 -13.08
CA ILE A 214 15.70 -3.32 -13.46
C ILE A 214 15.42 -2.45 -14.66
N ARG A 215 15.74 -1.15 -14.57
CA ARG A 215 15.69 -0.22 -15.70
C ARG A 215 17.06 -0.06 -16.34
N SER A 216 17.07 0.25 -17.64
CA SER A 216 18.31 0.42 -18.39
C SER A 216 19.19 1.52 -17.81
N GLY A 217 20.45 1.18 -17.49
CA GLY A 217 21.45 2.10 -16.96
C GLY A 217 21.22 2.57 -15.51
N GLU A 218 20.19 2.08 -14.83
CA GLU A 218 19.87 2.49 -13.45
C GLU A 218 20.38 1.47 -12.41
N THR A 219 20.61 1.97 -11.20
CA THR A 219 20.83 1.12 -10.01
C THR A 219 19.51 0.90 -9.28
N THR A 220 19.12 -0.36 -9.12
CA THR A 220 17.93 -0.79 -8.37
C THR A 220 18.35 -1.28 -6.99
N HIS A 221 17.93 -0.58 -5.94
CA HIS A 221 18.15 -1.02 -4.57
C HIS A 221 17.01 -1.96 -4.13
N ILE A 222 17.32 -3.23 -3.87
CA ILE A 222 16.30 -4.26 -3.59
C ILE A 222 16.01 -4.44 -2.10
N GLY A 223 16.75 -3.75 -1.25
CA GLY A 223 16.57 -3.83 0.20
C GLY A 223 17.46 -4.89 0.83
N THR A 224 16.92 -5.56 1.85
CA THR A 224 17.68 -6.48 2.70
C THR A 224 17.18 -7.92 2.60
N PHE A 225 18.11 -8.85 2.40
CA PHE A 225 17.86 -10.28 2.57
C PHE A 225 17.94 -10.69 4.05
N ASP A 226 16.87 -11.27 4.58
CA ASP A 226 16.84 -11.84 5.93
C ASP A 226 16.50 -13.33 5.89
N PHE A 227 17.51 -14.18 6.09
CA PHE A 227 17.35 -15.65 6.10
C PHE A 227 16.50 -16.16 7.27
N TYR A 228 16.39 -15.42 8.37
CA TYR A 228 15.60 -15.86 9.53
C TYR A 228 14.12 -15.51 9.38
N HIS A 229 13.81 -14.41 8.68
CA HIS A 229 12.44 -13.95 8.49
C HIS A 229 11.86 -14.15 7.08
N GLN A 230 12.61 -14.65 6.07
CA GLN A 230 12.07 -14.76 4.70
C GLN A 230 12.13 -16.18 4.12
N SER A 231 12.81 -17.15 4.74
CA SER A 231 12.90 -18.53 4.21
C SER A 231 11.75 -19.47 4.65
N LEU A 232 10.82 -18.99 5.48
CA LEU A 232 9.66 -19.76 5.96
C LEU A 232 8.32 -19.21 5.44
N TRP A 233 8.36 -18.13 4.67
CA TRP A 233 7.17 -17.42 4.21
C TRP A 233 6.94 -17.76 2.74
N ASN A 234 5.85 -18.47 2.47
CA ASN A 234 5.54 -18.93 1.12
C ASN A 234 5.10 -17.81 0.18
N HIS A 235 4.70 -16.66 0.73
CA HIS A 235 4.14 -15.55 -0.03
C HIS A 235 4.61 -14.20 0.48
N SER A 236 4.70 -13.24 -0.43
CA SER A 236 4.96 -11.83 -0.10
C SER A 236 4.28 -10.89 -1.10
N ALA A 237 4.05 -9.65 -0.68
CA ALA A 237 3.49 -8.59 -1.52
C ALA A 237 4.09 -7.24 -1.14
N ARG A 238 4.28 -6.37 -2.15
CA ARG A 238 4.62 -4.96 -1.93
C ARG A 238 3.33 -4.16 -1.79
N LEU A 239 3.23 -3.37 -0.74
CA LEU A 239 2.11 -2.48 -0.48
C LEU A 239 2.60 -1.04 -0.69
N PHE A 240 2.23 -0.45 -1.82
CA PHE A 240 2.66 0.89 -2.18
C PHE A 240 1.86 1.94 -1.42
N LEU A 241 2.53 3.00 -0.98
CA LEU A 241 1.93 4.15 -0.30
C LEU A 241 1.92 5.32 -1.28
N ASN A 242 0.75 5.59 -1.87
CA ASN A 242 0.56 6.68 -2.83
C ASN A 242 0.06 7.95 -2.12
N THR A 243 0.97 8.91 -1.98
CA THR A 243 0.71 10.24 -1.41
C THR A 243 0.76 11.36 -2.45
N SER A 244 0.91 11.02 -3.74
CA SER A 244 0.84 12.00 -4.83
C SER A 244 -0.56 12.60 -4.95
N ALA A 245 -0.73 13.57 -5.86
CA ALA A 245 -2.03 14.18 -6.15
C ALA A 245 -3.10 13.17 -6.60
N GLU A 246 -2.68 12.04 -7.18
CA GLU A 246 -3.55 10.94 -7.61
C GLU A 246 -3.94 9.99 -6.47
N GLY A 247 -3.22 10.02 -5.34
CA GLY A 247 -3.47 9.21 -4.15
C GLY A 247 -3.98 10.04 -2.97
N ALA A 248 -3.33 9.90 -1.80
CA ALA A 248 -3.72 10.62 -0.58
C ALA A 248 -3.49 12.14 -0.67
N GLY A 249 -2.65 12.63 -1.59
CA GLY A 249 -2.44 14.05 -1.87
C GLY A 249 -1.92 14.84 -0.67
N ILE A 250 -0.91 14.33 0.03
CA ILE A 250 -0.20 15.05 1.10
C ILE A 250 1.16 15.53 0.60
N THR A 251 1.66 16.64 1.14
CA THR A 251 2.93 17.24 0.67
C THR A 251 4.06 17.11 1.67
N GLY A 252 3.76 17.15 2.97
CA GLY A 252 4.73 16.91 4.03
C GLY A 252 4.89 15.42 4.35
N ASN A 253 6.06 15.08 4.90
CA ASN A 253 6.29 13.74 5.44
C ASN A 253 5.54 13.58 6.77
N VAL A 254 4.97 12.40 7.00
CA VAL A 254 4.25 12.04 8.22
C VAL A 254 5.00 10.90 8.91
N VAL A 255 5.40 11.08 10.17
CA VAL A 255 6.24 10.11 10.90
C VAL A 255 5.44 9.28 11.90
N ASN A 256 5.81 8.01 12.10
CA ASN A 256 5.17 7.08 13.04
C ASN A 256 3.65 6.96 12.83
N PHE A 257 3.25 6.77 11.57
CA PHE A 257 1.86 6.74 11.14
C PHE A 257 1.31 5.30 11.09
N PRO A 258 0.18 4.99 11.75
CA PRO A 258 -0.54 3.74 11.58
C PRO A 258 -1.27 3.71 10.23
N VAL A 259 -0.70 3.01 9.26
CA VAL A 259 -1.32 2.74 7.95
C VAL A 259 -2.32 1.59 8.12
N LEU A 260 -3.57 1.81 7.75
CA LEU A 260 -4.57 0.76 7.60
C LEU A 260 -4.35 0.01 6.30
N ILE A 261 -4.28 -1.32 6.38
CA ILE A 261 -4.19 -2.23 5.26
C ILE A 261 -5.46 -3.07 5.24
N ARG A 262 -6.15 -3.06 4.10
CA ARG A 262 -7.38 -3.83 3.88
C ARG A 262 -7.11 -5.01 2.97
N LEU A 263 -7.21 -6.21 3.54
CA LEU A 263 -7.18 -7.45 2.77
C LEU A 263 -8.62 -7.86 2.47
N ARG A 264 -8.89 -8.13 1.19
CA ARG A 264 -10.19 -8.54 0.66
C ARG A 264 -9.96 -9.65 -0.35
N SER A 265 -10.97 -10.45 -0.64
CA SER A 265 -10.88 -11.53 -1.65
C SER A 265 -10.40 -11.07 -3.04
N ALA A 266 -10.51 -9.77 -3.35
CA ALA A 266 -10.01 -9.18 -4.59
C ALA A 266 -8.48 -8.98 -4.63
N ASN A 267 -7.81 -8.87 -3.48
CA ASN A 267 -6.37 -8.57 -3.39
C ASN A 267 -5.57 -9.54 -2.49
N PHE A 268 -6.24 -10.49 -1.83
CA PHE A 268 -5.61 -11.43 -0.92
C PHE A 268 -6.34 -12.78 -0.92
N ASP A 269 -5.58 -13.87 -1.01
CA ASP A 269 -6.09 -15.24 -0.93
C ASP A 269 -6.00 -15.74 0.51
N PHE A 270 -7.13 -15.70 1.22
CA PHE A 270 -7.23 -16.10 2.62
C PHE A 270 -6.92 -17.59 2.86
N SER A 271 -6.91 -18.44 1.82
CA SER A 271 -6.52 -19.84 1.96
C SER A 271 -5.00 -20.04 2.12
N GLN A 272 -4.21 -19.01 1.84
CA GLN A 272 -2.76 -19.02 1.95
C GLN A 272 -2.24 -18.61 3.33
N ALA A 273 -3.10 -18.11 4.21
CA ALA A 273 -2.75 -17.69 5.56
C ALA A 273 -3.44 -18.58 6.61
N LYS A 274 -3.03 -18.45 7.88
CA LYS A 274 -3.71 -19.09 9.00
C LYS A 274 -5.13 -18.56 9.17
N GLU A 275 -5.99 -19.38 9.78
CA GLU A 275 -7.40 -19.04 10.02
C GLU A 275 -7.61 -17.75 10.84
N ASP A 276 -6.60 -17.31 11.60
CA ASP A 276 -6.59 -16.10 12.41
C ASP A 276 -5.63 -15.01 11.88
N GLY A 277 -4.97 -15.23 10.74
CA GLY A 277 -3.98 -14.32 10.17
C GLY A 277 -2.70 -14.13 11.01
N SER A 278 -2.47 -14.98 12.01
CA SER A 278 -1.29 -14.86 12.91
C SER A 278 0.06 -14.98 12.18
N ASP A 279 0.06 -15.56 10.98
CA ASP A 279 1.17 -15.60 10.05
C ASP A 279 1.14 -14.39 9.09
N LEU A 280 1.01 -13.18 9.62
CA LEU A 280 1.33 -11.96 8.86
C LEU A 280 2.61 -11.33 9.41
N ARG A 281 3.49 -10.86 8.53
CA ARG A 281 4.60 -9.96 8.91
C ARG A 281 4.69 -8.79 7.95
N PHE A 282 5.14 -7.66 8.49
CA PHE A 282 5.36 -6.45 7.72
C PHE A 282 6.79 -5.96 7.95
N THR A 283 7.45 -5.53 6.89
CA THR A 283 8.78 -4.94 6.96
C THR A 283 8.88 -3.68 6.11
N LYS A 284 9.88 -2.86 6.42
CA LYS A 284 10.41 -1.88 5.48
C LYS A 284 11.11 -2.60 4.32
N VAL A 285 11.50 -1.82 3.32
CA VAL A 285 12.32 -2.30 2.19
C VAL A 285 13.65 -2.86 2.67
N ASP A 286 14.24 -2.30 3.72
CA ASP A 286 15.49 -2.79 4.33
C ASP A 286 15.30 -3.97 5.31
N GLY A 287 14.14 -4.63 5.28
CA GLY A 287 13.85 -5.82 6.09
C GLY A 287 13.56 -5.54 7.57
N GLN A 288 13.64 -4.29 8.02
CA GLN A 288 13.30 -3.96 9.42
C GLN A 288 11.82 -4.23 9.69
N PRO A 289 11.47 -4.97 10.75
CA PRO A 289 10.09 -5.30 11.06
C PRO A 289 9.29 -4.06 11.44
N LEU A 290 8.04 -4.02 11.00
CA LEU A 290 7.07 -2.98 11.33
C LEU A 290 6.04 -3.55 12.31
N PRO A 291 5.79 -2.90 13.45
CA PRO A 291 4.71 -3.29 14.35
C PRO A 291 3.37 -3.28 13.63
N TYR A 292 2.53 -4.26 13.93
CA TYR A 292 1.20 -4.35 13.35
C TYR A 292 0.15 -4.80 14.37
N GLU A 293 -1.11 -4.56 14.07
CA GLU A 293 -2.28 -5.02 14.80
C GLU A 293 -3.31 -5.53 13.80
N ILE A 294 -3.74 -6.77 13.99
CA ILE A 294 -4.91 -7.34 13.33
C ILE A 294 -6.14 -6.89 14.13
N GLU A 295 -6.83 -5.85 13.65
CA GLU A 295 -8.07 -5.38 14.27
C GLU A 295 -9.22 -6.34 13.95
N ARG A 296 -9.30 -6.78 12.70
CA ARG A 296 -10.35 -7.69 12.21
C ARG A 296 -9.76 -8.73 11.28
N TRP A 297 -10.18 -9.98 11.48
CA TRP A 297 -9.91 -11.10 10.56
C TRP A 297 -11.17 -11.96 10.44
N ASN A 298 -11.83 -11.89 9.29
CA ASN A 298 -13.07 -12.59 9.02
C ASN A 298 -12.91 -13.48 7.78
N THR A 299 -12.77 -14.78 8.02
CA THR A 299 -12.61 -15.80 6.96
C THR A 299 -13.91 -16.12 6.22
N ILE A 300 -15.07 -15.77 6.78
CA ILE A 300 -16.38 -15.97 6.13
C ILE A 300 -16.59 -14.93 5.04
N ASP A 301 -16.41 -13.66 5.41
CA ASP A 301 -16.59 -12.53 4.48
C ASP A 301 -15.32 -12.25 3.66
N MET A 302 -14.22 -12.94 3.97
CA MET A 302 -12.89 -12.73 3.37
C MET A 302 -12.46 -11.27 3.48
N GLU A 303 -12.56 -10.73 4.69
CA GLU A 303 -12.17 -9.36 5.03
C GLU A 303 -11.23 -9.36 6.24
N ALA A 304 -10.12 -8.62 6.11
CA ALA A 304 -9.27 -8.29 7.25
C ALA A 304 -8.81 -6.84 7.20
N ASP A 305 -8.65 -6.25 8.39
CA ASP A 305 -8.25 -4.87 8.60
C ASP A 305 -7.08 -4.87 9.59
N ILE A 306 -5.93 -4.41 9.10
CA ILE A 306 -4.65 -4.49 9.81
C ILE A 306 -4.03 -3.10 9.88
N TRP A 307 -3.67 -2.67 11.08
CA TRP A 307 -2.88 -1.46 11.26
C TRP A 307 -1.40 -1.79 11.25
N VAL A 308 -0.60 -1.05 10.49
CA VAL A 308 0.86 -1.20 10.43
C VAL A 308 1.50 0.15 10.69
N LYS A 309 2.38 0.21 11.69
CA LYS A 309 3.11 1.44 12.02
C LYS A 309 4.25 1.65 11.03
N VAL A 310 4.14 2.67 10.21
CA VAL A 310 5.19 3.11 9.27
C VAL A 310 5.93 4.31 9.88
N ASP A 311 7.24 4.22 9.99
CA ASP A 311 8.10 5.23 10.63
C ASP A 311 8.10 6.57 9.89
N THR A 312 8.03 6.56 8.57
CA THR A 312 7.87 7.78 7.75
C THR A 312 7.09 7.44 6.49
N VAL A 313 5.94 8.08 6.31
CA VAL A 313 5.21 8.16 5.04
C VAL A 313 5.67 9.43 4.34
N TYR A 314 6.32 9.28 3.19
CA TYR A 314 6.85 10.41 2.42
C TYR A 314 5.73 11.16 1.72
N GLY A 315 5.76 12.49 1.76
CA GLY A 315 4.82 13.34 1.03
C GLY A 315 5.10 13.34 -0.48
N ASN A 316 4.03 13.48 -1.28
CA ASN A 316 4.08 13.53 -2.74
C ASN A 316 4.93 12.40 -3.38
N SER A 317 4.74 11.17 -2.92
CA SER A 317 5.43 9.97 -3.36
C SER A 317 4.44 8.94 -3.89
N SER A 318 4.79 8.26 -4.98
CA SER A 318 4.01 7.13 -5.52
C SER A 318 4.85 5.84 -5.63
N SER A 319 6.08 5.87 -5.10
CA SER A 319 7.05 4.78 -5.22
C SER A 319 7.45 4.18 -3.88
N GLN A 320 7.04 4.78 -2.76
CA GLN A 320 7.27 4.20 -1.44
C GLN A 320 6.43 2.93 -1.28
N PHE A 321 6.99 1.88 -0.67
CA PHE A 321 6.24 0.69 -0.30
C PHE A 321 6.79 0.06 0.99
N ILE A 322 5.94 -0.75 1.63
CA ILE A 322 6.33 -1.73 2.65
C ILE A 322 6.13 -3.14 2.07
N VAL A 323 6.70 -4.15 2.73
CA VAL A 323 6.56 -5.55 2.31
C VAL A 323 5.72 -6.30 3.33
N MET A 324 4.72 -7.05 2.86
CA MET A 324 3.93 -7.99 3.64
C MET A 324 4.36 -9.41 3.32
N TYR A 325 4.44 -10.28 4.32
CA TYR A 325 4.74 -11.71 4.20
C TYR A 325 3.64 -12.55 4.87
N TRP A 326 3.32 -13.71 4.29
CA TRP A 326 2.37 -14.68 4.86
C TRP A 326 2.61 -16.12 4.39
N GLY A 327 1.84 -17.07 4.93
CA GLY A 327 1.91 -18.48 4.57
C GLY A 327 2.96 -19.28 5.34
N ASN A 328 3.33 -18.83 6.54
CA ASN A 328 4.21 -19.57 7.44
C ASN A 328 3.38 -20.29 8.52
N SER A 329 3.17 -21.61 8.37
CA SER A 329 2.37 -22.40 9.31
C SER A 329 2.94 -22.45 10.73
N GLU A 330 4.23 -22.17 10.91
CA GLU A 330 4.90 -22.19 12.21
C GLU A 330 4.95 -20.80 12.88
N ALA A 331 4.50 -19.73 12.21
CA ALA A 331 4.56 -18.38 12.75
C ALA A 331 3.64 -18.21 13.98
N GLU A 332 4.17 -17.62 15.05
CA GLU A 332 3.36 -17.21 16.20
C GLU A 332 2.68 -15.86 15.95
N ASN A 333 1.64 -15.54 16.72
CA ASN A 333 0.96 -14.25 16.62
C ASN A 333 1.83 -13.13 17.21
N GLU A 334 2.12 -12.09 16.40
CA GLU A 334 2.85 -10.88 16.82
C GLU A 334 1.98 -9.60 16.76
N SER A 335 0.67 -9.74 16.50
CA SER A 335 -0.29 -8.63 16.52
C SER A 335 -0.27 -7.92 17.88
N LYS A 336 0.00 -6.61 17.87
CA LYS A 336 0.17 -5.82 19.09
C LYS A 336 -0.18 -4.34 18.88
N GLY A 337 -1.45 -3.98 19.16
CA GLY A 337 -1.94 -2.60 19.07
C GLY A 337 -1.12 -1.59 19.84
N SER A 338 -0.66 -1.93 21.05
CA SER A 338 0.15 -1.00 21.88
C SER A 338 1.50 -0.63 21.26
N ALA A 339 2.02 -1.42 20.32
CA ALA A 339 3.23 -1.11 19.58
C ALA A 339 2.94 -0.25 18.33
N VAL A 340 1.73 -0.35 17.77
CA VAL A 340 1.25 0.46 16.66
C VAL A 340 0.83 1.86 17.15
N PHE A 341 -0.02 1.89 18.16
CA PHE A 341 -0.57 3.09 18.82
C PHE A 341 0.24 3.43 20.08
N ASP A 342 1.53 3.69 19.88
CA ASP A 342 2.48 3.91 20.97
C ASP A 342 2.26 5.28 21.65
N THR A 343 2.27 5.30 22.99
CA THR A 343 2.20 6.55 23.76
C THR A 343 3.41 7.45 23.57
N ALA A 344 4.57 6.90 23.16
CA ALA A 344 5.73 7.69 22.76
C ALA A 344 5.49 8.51 21.48
N ASP A 345 4.58 8.03 20.62
CA ASP A 345 4.11 8.74 19.42
C ASP A 345 2.83 9.55 19.69
N ALA A 346 2.65 9.91 20.96
CA ALA A 346 1.57 10.75 21.46
C ALA A 346 0.16 10.16 21.37
N PHE A 347 -0.04 8.86 21.11
CA PHE A 347 -1.36 8.23 21.26
C PHE A 347 -1.70 8.08 22.75
N GLN A 348 -2.80 8.69 23.22
CA GLN A 348 -3.22 8.58 24.64
C GLN A 348 -4.44 7.68 24.85
N GLY A 349 -5.19 7.39 23.79
CA GLY A 349 -6.24 6.38 23.78
C GLY A 349 -6.70 6.13 22.35
N VAL A 350 -6.91 4.86 22.00
CA VAL A 350 -7.38 4.43 20.68
C VAL A 350 -8.41 3.32 20.89
N TRP A 351 -9.64 3.55 20.46
CA TRP A 351 -10.73 2.58 20.59
C TRP A 351 -11.33 2.29 19.22
N HIS A 352 -11.12 1.06 18.74
CA HIS A 352 -11.66 0.55 17.46
C HIS A 352 -13.17 0.32 17.50
N LEU A 353 -13.76 0.14 18.69
CA LEU A 353 -15.22 0.00 18.85
C LEU A 353 -15.86 -1.18 18.08
N SER A 354 -15.12 -2.29 17.90
CA SER A 354 -15.52 -3.45 17.08
C SER A 354 -16.45 -4.50 17.74
N GLY A 355 -16.50 -4.60 19.07
CA GLY A 355 -17.51 -5.42 19.78
C GLY A 355 -18.99 -4.97 19.70
N LYS A 356 -19.87 -5.63 20.46
CA LYS A 356 -21.32 -5.32 20.52
C LYS A 356 -21.85 -5.35 21.95
N GLY A 357 -23.07 -4.85 22.16
CA GLY A 357 -23.77 -4.98 23.43
C GLY A 357 -22.94 -4.50 24.63
N THR A 358 -22.62 -5.44 25.53
CA THR A 358 -21.81 -5.19 26.75
C THR A 358 -20.32 -5.45 26.58
N ASP A 359 -19.84 -5.76 25.37
CA ASP A 359 -18.42 -6.01 25.12
C ASP A 359 -17.60 -4.77 25.46
N ILE A 360 -16.51 -4.99 26.21
CA ILE A 360 -15.56 -3.95 26.57
C ILE A 360 -14.99 -3.29 25.30
N ALA A 361 -14.95 -1.96 25.30
CA ALA A 361 -14.26 -1.20 24.28
C ALA A 361 -12.78 -1.12 24.65
N VAL A 362 -11.97 -2.05 24.15
CA VAL A 362 -10.55 -2.14 24.49
C VAL A 362 -9.79 -0.92 23.97
N ASP A 363 -8.91 -0.36 24.80
CA ASP A 363 -7.94 0.66 24.39
C ASP A 363 -6.70 -0.04 23.80
N ALA A 364 -6.40 0.23 22.52
CA ALA A 364 -5.28 -0.36 21.81
C ALA A 364 -3.92 0.16 22.33
N THR A 365 -3.88 1.26 23.10
CA THR A 365 -2.63 1.78 23.66
C THR A 365 -2.19 1.04 24.93
N ILE A 366 -0.94 1.23 25.35
CA ILE A 366 -0.45 0.69 26.64
C ILE A 366 -1.10 1.35 27.87
N ASN A 367 -1.85 2.45 27.70
CA ASN A 367 -2.56 3.07 28.81
C ASN A 367 -3.72 2.21 29.31
N SER A 368 -4.30 1.37 28.43
CA SER A 368 -5.37 0.43 28.74
C SER A 368 -6.58 1.10 29.40
N TYR A 369 -6.99 2.26 28.88
CA TYR A 369 -8.21 2.95 29.30
C TYR A 369 -9.45 2.29 28.70
N ASP A 370 -9.67 1.02 29.03
CA ASP A 370 -10.75 0.20 28.51
C ASP A 370 -12.14 0.77 28.87
N GLY A 371 -13.00 0.90 27.87
CA GLY A 371 -14.33 1.45 27.99
C GLY A 371 -15.38 0.41 28.42
N ILE A 372 -16.22 0.80 29.38
CA ILE A 372 -17.37 0.02 29.86
C ILE A 372 -18.65 0.57 29.19
N PRO A 373 -19.35 -0.22 28.36
CA PRO A 373 -20.67 0.16 27.86
C PRO A 373 -21.70 0.28 29.00
N LEU A 374 -22.47 1.35 28.97
CA LEU A 374 -23.51 1.69 29.95
C LEU A 374 -24.81 2.10 29.24
N GLY A 375 -25.91 2.04 29.99
CA GLY A 375 -27.25 2.24 29.45
C GLY A 375 -27.89 0.95 28.93
N GLY A 376 -28.91 1.06 28.09
CA GLY A 376 -29.37 -0.11 27.31
C GLY A 376 -28.25 -0.68 26.44
N VAL A 377 -28.53 -1.75 25.68
CA VAL A 377 -27.54 -2.33 24.77
C VAL A 377 -28.17 -2.69 23.43
N LYS A 378 -27.48 -2.38 22.34
CA LYS A 378 -27.76 -2.95 21.01
C LYS A 378 -26.82 -4.15 20.83
N ASP A 379 -27.37 -5.35 20.95
CA ASP A 379 -26.61 -6.60 20.89
C ASP A 379 -26.47 -7.12 19.46
N ALA A 380 -25.87 -6.31 18.59
CA ALA A 380 -25.55 -6.67 17.22
C ALA A 380 -24.30 -5.91 16.77
N ASN A 381 -23.44 -6.57 15.99
CA ASN A 381 -22.37 -5.88 15.28
C ASN A 381 -23.01 -4.97 14.22
N VAL A 382 -22.42 -3.80 14.04
CA VAL A 382 -22.81 -2.84 13.01
C VAL A 382 -21.56 -2.50 12.20
N ALA A 383 -21.69 -2.43 10.88
CA ALA A 383 -20.57 -2.11 10.02
C ALA A 383 -20.06 -0.68 10.33
N GLY A 384 -18.75 -0.57 10.55
CA GLY A 384 -18.03 0.67 10.79
C GLY A 384 -17.54 1.35 9.52
N ALA A 385 -16.72 2.38 9.69
CA ALA A 385 -15.95 3.00 8.62
C ALA A 385 -14.71 2.15 8.27
N ILE A 386 -14.16 1.42 9.25
CA ILE A 386 -12.99 0.55 9.07
C ILE A 386 -13.36 -0.91 9.29
N GLY A 387 -13.65 -1.29 10.53
CA GLY A 387 -14.12 -2.61 10.94
C GLY A 387 -15.60 -2.58 11.31
N ASP A 388 -15.91 -3.08 12.50
CA ASP A 388 -17.23 -2.93 13.13
C ASP A 388 -17.24 -1.69 14.03
N ALA A 389 -18.41 -1.10 14.26
CA ALA A 389 -18.60 0.10 15.08
C ALA A 389 -19.53 -0.13 16.28
N ARG A 390 -19.73 0.91 17.11
CA ARG A 390 -20.76 0.92 18.17
C ARG A 390 -21.98 1.73 17.77
N ALA A 391 -23.16 1.21 18.08
CA ALA A 391 -24.44 1.87 17.86
C ALA A 391 -25.01 2.48 19.15
N PHE A 392 -25.46 3.74 19.06
CA PHE A 392 -26.02 4.54 20.14
C PHE A 392 -27.46 4.92 19.81
N ASP A 393 -28.34 4.98 20.81
CA ASP A 393 -29.80 5.09 20.63
C ASP A 393 -30.37 6.51 20.78
N GLY A 394 -29.54 7.47 21.20
CA GLY A 394 -29.96 8.82 21.52
C GLY A 394 -30.76 8.97 22.81
N ILE A 395 -30.83 7.93 23.64
CA ILE A 395 -31.70 7.88 24.84
C ILE A 395 -30.93 7.44 26.08
N SER A 396 -30.06 6.44 26.00
CA SER A 396 -29.44 5.86 27.19
C SER A 396 -28.05 5.24 26.98
N ILE A 397 -27.70 4.85 25.75
CA ILE A 397 -26.47 4.10 25.46
C ILE A 397 -25.28 5.05 25.40
N TYR A 398 -24.21 4.71 26.12
CA TYR A 398 -22.91 5.39 26.05
C TYR A 398 -21.80 4.45 26.57
N ILE A 399 -20.54 4.86 26.44
CA ILE A 399 -19.38 4.14 26.97
C ILE A 399 -18.61 5.10 27.87
N THR A 400 -18.22 4.64 29.05
CA THR A 400 -17.31 5.38 29.94
C THR A 400 -15.97 4.69 30.04
N MET A 401 -14.88 5.45 30.09
CA MET A 401 -13.52 4.95 30.29
C MET A 401 -13.15 5.25 31.75
N PRO A 402 -13.46 4.35 32.70
CA PRO A 402 -13.34 4.64 34.12
C PRO A 402 -11.90 4.96 34.53
N ASN A 403 -11.75 5.77 35.57
CA ASN A 403 -10.46 6.18 36.15
C ASN A 403 -9.60 7.05 35.21
N THR A 404 -10.22 7.74 34.26
CA THR A 404 -9.53 8.65 33.34
C THR A 404 -9.64 10.12 33.75
N ALA A 405 -10.37 10.46 34.81
CA ALA A 405 -10.47 11.82 35.37
C ALA A 405 -9.08 12.47 35.58
N ASN A 406 -8.15 11.75 36.23
CA ASN A 406 -6.79 12.19 36.50
C ASN A 406 -5.74 11.42 35.68
N SER A 407 -6.01 11.16 34.40
CA SER A 407 -5.14 10.39 33.53
C SER A 407 -4.43 11.25 32.46
N ARG A 408 -3.74 10.60 31.52
CA ARG A 408 -3.10 11.27 30.37
C ARG A 408 -4.10 11.85 29.36
N LEU A 409 -5.39 11.59 29.53
CA LEU A 409 -6.46 12.25 28.78
C LEU A 409 -6.82 13.61 29.40
N ASN A 410 -6.43 13.91 30.64
CA ASN A 410 -6.75 15.17 31.29
C ASN A 410 -5.83 16.31 30.82
N PHE A 411 -6.25 17.04 29.80
CA PHE A 411 -5.52 18.18 29.25
C PHE A 411 -5.85 19.50 29.96
N THR A 412 -4.83 20.36 30.11
CA THR A 412 -5.01 21.77 30.52
C THR A 412 -5.60 22.59 29.38
N GLU A 413 -6.14 23.77 29.70
CA GLU A 413 -6.84 24.66 28.76
C GLU A 413 -5.96 25.18 27.59
N ASP A 414 -4.65 25.19 27.82
CA ASP A 414 -3.59 25.62 26.92
C ASP A 414 -2.72 24.44 26.42
N ALA A 415 -3.21 23.21 26.54
CA ALA A 415 -2.49 22.03 26.08
C ALA A 415 -2.44 21.93 24.55
N HIS A 416 -1.55 21.05 24.06
CA HIS A 416 -1.55 20.61 22.67
C HIS A 416 -2.13 19.20 22.60
N TYR A 417 -3.24 19.02 21.88
CA TYR A 417 -3.85 17.70 21.72
C TYR A 417 -4.73 17.65 20.48
N SER A 418 -5.10 16.44 20.07
CA SER A 418 -6.10 16.20 19.03
C SER A 418 -7.06 15.09 19.45
N ILE A 419 -8.32 15.21 19.06
CA ILE A 419 -9.34 14.18 19.22
C ILE A 419 -10.00 13.93 17.86
N SER A 420 -10.13 12.67 17.46
CA SER A 420 -10.77 12.29 16.20
C SER A 420 -11.74 11.13 16.36
N SER A 421 -12.71 11.03 15.47
CA SER A 421 -13.62 9.88 15.37
C SER A 421 -14.30 9.82 14.01
N TRP A 422 -14.59 8.60 13.56
CA TRP A 422 -15.57 8.36 12.52
C TRP A 422 -16.98 8.37 13.14
N VAL A 423 -17.88 9.15 12.57
CA VAL A 423 -19.26 9.31 13.07
C VAL A 423 -20.29 9.16 11.96
N TYR A 424 -21.41 8.52 12.30
CA TYR A 424 -22.57 8.39 11.44
C TYR A 424 -23.80 8.82 12.22
N ALA A 425 -24.38 9.98 11.92
CA ALA A 425 -25.61 10.42 12.57
C ALA A 425 -26.84 9.81 11.89
N GLU A 426 -27.62 9.01 12.62
CA GLU A 426 -28.87 8.39 12.10
C GLU A 426 -30.04 9.38 12.04
N LYS A 427 -30.05 10.34 12.97
CA LYS A 427 -31.13 11.30 13.18
C LYS A 427 -30.59 12.68 13.49
N ILE A 428 -31.09 13.67 12.75
CA ILE A 428 -31.00 15.08 13.13
C ILE A 428 -32.20 15.39 14.03
N ASP A 429 -31.95 15.88 15.23
CA ASP A 429 -32.96 16.53 16.04
C ASP A 429 -32.43 17.82 16.66
N SER A 430 -33.30 18.57 17.35
CA SER A 430 -32.98 19.88 17.94
C SER A 430 -32.24 19.77 19.28
N LEU A 431 -31.46 18.70 19.48
CA LEU A 431 -30.75 18.40 20.72
C LEU A 431 -29.24 18.41 20.50
N TYR A 432 -28.52 18.60 21.59
CA TYR A 432 -27.08 18.38 21.65
C TYR A 432 -26.80 16.89 21.76
N ARG A 433 -25.78 16.40 21.04
CA ARG A 433 -25.42 14.98 20.99
C ARG A 433 -23.90 14.86 21.10
N ALA A 434 -23.42 14.45 22.27
CA ALA A 434 -21.99 14.28 22.54
C ALA A 434 -21.44 13.06 21.80
N ILE A 435 -20.25 13.19 21.20
CA ILE A 435 -19.61 12.12 20.44
C ILE A 435 -18.53 11.47 21.30
N ALA A 436 -17.52 12.23 21.70
CA ALA A 436 -16.44 11.75 22.57
C ALA A 436 -15.75 12.93 23.28
N GLY A 437 -15.32 12.76 24.54
CA GLY A 437 -14.62 13.81 25.29
C GLY A 437 -14.57 13.58 26.81
N LYS A 438 -14.02 14.53 27.57
CA LYS A 438 -13.94 14.49 29.04
C LYS A 438 -15.02 15.34 29.73
N GLY A 439 -16.26 15.21 29.27
CA GLY A 439 -17.38 15.95 29.85
C GLY A 439 -17.53 17.38 29.30
N HIS A 440 -18.63 18.03 29.72
CA HIS A 440 -19.10 19.28 29.11
C HIS A 440 -18.26 20.50 29.52
N GLU A 441 -17.57 20.48 30.66
CA GLU A 441 -16.74 21.58 31.17
C GLU A 441 -15.24 21.28 31.01
N GLN A 442 -14.88 20.49 29.99
CA GLN A 442 -13.52 20.30 29.47
C GLN A 442 -13.52 20.32 27.94
N TYR A 443 -13.17 19.22 27.27
CA TYR A 443 -13.11 19.14 25.82
C TYR A 443 -13.92 17.98 25.27
N TYR A 444 -14.50 18.18 24.09
CA TYR A 444 -15.32 17.16 23.43
C TYR A 444 -15.59 17.48 21.96
N LEU A 445 -15.94 16.43 21.22
CA LEU A 445 -16.64 16.50 19.95
C LEU A 445 -18.14 16.37 20.19
N GLN A 446 -18.95 17.16 19.51
CA GLN A 446 -20.40 17.01 19.53
C GLN A 446 -21.07 17.34 18.19
N PHE A 447 -22.32 16.90 18.09
CA PHE A 447 -23.30 17.42 17.17
C PHE A 447 -24.25 18.37 17.92
N LYS A 448 -24.69 19.42 17.22
CA LYS A 448 -25.62 20.43 17.75
C LYS A 448 -26.58 20.86 16.65
N CYS A 449 -27.81 21.16 17.05
CA CYS A 449 -28.81 21.75 16.17
C CYS A 449 -29.47 22.94 16.86
N LEU A 450 -29.18 24.15 16.39
CA LEU A 450 -29.77 25.36 16.93
C LEU A 450 -31.21 25.55 16.46
N LYS A 451 -31.98 26.40 17.15
CA LYS A 451 -33.41 26.69 16.89
C LYS A 451 -33.72 27.19 15.45
N ASN A 452 -32.71 27.50 14.64
CA ASN A 452 -32.83 27.86 13.22
C ASN A 452 -32.68 26.65 12.26
N ASN A 453 -32.68 25.42 12.79
CA ASN A 453 -32.47 24.16 12.07
C ASN A 453 -31.09 24.01 11.39
N ARG A 454 -30.08 24.79 11.81
CA ARG A 454 -28.71 24.57 11.36
C ARG A 454 -28.06 23.51 12.26
N ALA A 455 -27.94 22.31 11.72
CA ALA A 455 -27.16 21.22 12.25
C ALA A 455 -25.66 21.46 11.99
N THR A 456 -24.85 21.41 13.03
CA THR A 456 -23.39 21.55 12.94
C THR A 456 -22.68 20.43 13.69
N TRP A 457 -21.50 20.07 13.17
CA TRP A 457 -20.48 19.36 13.94
C TRP A 457 -19.63 20.39 14.67
N GLU A 458 -19.19 20.07 15.88
CA GLU A 458 -18.53 21.02 16.77
C GLU A 458 -17.38 20.34 17.53
N PHE A 459 -16.24 21.03 17.59
CA PHE A 459 -15.18 20.77 18.55
C PHE A 459 -15.19 21.88 19.59
N VAL A 460 -15.13 21.51 20.87
CA VAL A 460 -15.23 22.43 22.00
C VAL A 460 -14.10 22.24 22.99
N GLU A 461 -13.54 23.35 23.45
CA GLU A 461 -12.68 23.46 24.64
C GLU A 461 -13.32 24.43 25.64
N PHE A 462 -13.44 24.02 26.89
CA PHE A 462 -13.93 24.86 27.98
C PHE A 462 -12.79 25.69 28.60
N GLN A 463 -13.00 26.97 28.83
CA GLN A 463 -12.07 27.88 29.47
C GLN A 463 -12.63 28.29 30.85
N ASP A 464 -11.85 28.08 31.92
CA ASP A 464 -12.28 28.29 33.30
C ASP A 464 -12.73 29.74 33.52
N GLN A 465 -13.92 29.90 34.11
CA GLN A 465 -14.60 31.18 34.31
C GLN A 465 -14.91 32.00 33.05
N LEU A 466 -14.57 31.52 31.85
CA LEU A 466 -14.80 32.22 30.58
C LEU A 466 -15.95 31.61 29.78
N GLY A 467 -16.01 30.29 29.66
CA GLY A 467 -17.06 29.58 28.93
C GLY A 467 -16.52 28.58 27.91
N TRP A 468 -17.27 28.34 26.84
CA TRP A 468 -16.96 27.31 25.84
C TRP A 468 -16.43 27.94 24.56
N GLU A 469 -15.17 27.66 24.23
CA GLU A 469 -14.59 27.94 22.91
C GLU A 469 -14.98 26.84 21.95
N TYR A 470 -15.71 27.18 20.88
CA TYR A 470 -16.21 26.21 19.92
C TYR A 470 -15.82 26.57 18.49
N SER A 471 -15.49 25.54 17.72
CA SER A 471 -15.31 25.59 16.27
C SER A 471 -16.37 24.69 15.65
N GLU A 472 -17.27 25.27 14.85
CA GLU A 472 -18.39 24.54 14.25
C GLU A 472 -18.49 24.74 12.74
N ASP A 473 -18.87 23.69 12.02
CA ASP A 473 -19.27 23.81 10.62
C ASP A 473 -20.43 22.87 10.26
N SER A 474 -21.13 23.22 9.18
CA SER A 474 -22.16 22.46 8.50
C SER A 474 -21.69 22.00 7.11
N THR A 475 -20.37 21.98 6.83
CA THR A 475 -19.80 21.58 5.54
C THR A 475 -20.35 20.24 5.08
N PRO A 476 -20.69 20.08 3.80
CA PRO A 476 -21.26 18.85 3.31
C PRO A 476 -20.33 17.64 3.51
N PRO A 477 -20.87 16.54 4.03
CA PRO A 477 -22.25 16.44 4.48
C PRO A 477 -22.52 17.11 5.84
N ALA A 478 -23.56 17.95 5.86
CA ALA A 478 -24.14 18.40 7.11
C ALA A 478 -24.60 17.18 7.93
N PRO A 479 -24.64 17.27 9.27
CA PRO A 479 -25.05 16.13 10.07
C PRO A 479 -26.39 15.54 9.61
N GLY A 480 -26.48 14.21 9.52
CA GLY A 480 -27.72 13.48 9.20
C GLY A 480 -28.02 13.23 7.73
N THR A 481 -27.05 13.45 6.83
CA THR A 481 -27.06 12.85 5.47
C THR A 481 -26.91 11.33 5.48
N ARG A 482 -26.68 10.73 6.66
CA ARG A 482 -26.57 9.28 6.87
C ARG A 482 -25.40 8.68 6.11
N GLU A 483 -24.24 9.29 6.31
CA GLU A 483 -22.94 8.80 5.85
C GLU A 483 -21.89 8.95 6.95
N TRP A 484 -20.78 8.20 6.80
CA TRP A 484 -19.64 8.26 7.69
C TRP A 484 -18.83 9.53 7.48
N LEU A 485 -18.51 10.22 8.57
CA LEU A 485 -17.67 11.41 8.59
C LEU A 485 -16.50 11.25 9.52
N TYR A 486 -15.32 11.65 9.06
CA TYR A 486 -14.14 11.72 9.92
C TYR A 486 -14.01 13.11 10.52
N LEU A 487 -14.30 13.26 11.80
CA LEU A 487 -14.18 14.52 12.54
C LEU A 487 -12.86 14.57 13.27
N THR A 488 -12.18 15.72 13.25
CA THR A 488 -10.98 15.94 14.08
C THR A 488 -10.97 17.35 14.66
N GLY A 489 -10.88 17.44 15.99
CA GLY A 489 -10.59 18.66 16.72
C GLY A 489 -9.10 18.72 17.09
N VAL A 490 -8.47 19.88 16.88
CA VAL A 490 -7.06 20.11 17.18
C VAL A 490 -6.91 21.34 18.05
N ARG A 491 -6.30 21.17 19.23
CA ARG A 491 -5.89 22.26 20.12
C ARG A 491 -4.38 22.40 20.07
N SER A 492 -3.89 23.61 19.86
CA SER A 492 -2.46 23.94 19.85
C SER A 492 -2.19 25.16 20.73
N GLY A 493 -2.04 24.95 22.03
CA GLY A 493 -1.98 26.06 22.96
C GLY A 493 -3.37 26.66 23.10
N THR A 494 -3.51 27.93 22.73
CA THR A 494 -4.79 28.63 22.66
C THR A 494 -5.43 28.60 21.27
N ASP A 495 -4.73 28.09 20.26
CA ASP A 495 -5.25 28.00 18.90
C ASP A 495 -6.10 26.73 18.74
N GLN A 496 -7.20 26.85 18.00
CA GLN A 496 -8.14 25.77 17.76
C GLN A 496 -8.39 25.59 16.26
N ARG A 497 -8.39 24.35 15.77
CA ARG A 497 -8.73 24.00 14.39
C ARG A 497 -9.70 22.84 14.37
N PHE A 498 -10.60 22.83 13.40
CA PHE A 498 -11.58 21.77 13.22
C PHE A 498 -11.58 21.27 11.78
N TYR A 499 -11.65 19.96 11.63
CA TYR A 499 -11.54 19.26 10.35
C TYR A 499 -12.70 18.30 10.17
N ILE A 500 -13.17 18.21 8.92
CA ILE A 500 -14.17 17.24 8.48
C ILE A 500 -13.62 16.57 7.23
N ASN A 501 -13.57 15.24 7.24
CA ASN A 501 -13.07 14.42 6.12
C ASN A 501 -11.66 14.81 5.66
N GLY A 502 -10.76 15.06 6.62
CA GLY A 502 -9.37 15.37 6.32
C GLY A 502 -9.10 16.82 5.91
N GLU A 503 -10.14 17.64 5.71
CA GLU A 503 -10.03 19.05 5.30
C GLU A 503 -10.29 19.98 6.48
N MET A 504 -9.48 21.03 6.61
CA MET A 504 -9.71 22.06 7.64
C MET A 504 -10.93 22.89 7.25
N VAL A 505 -11.94 22.91 8.13
CA VAL A 505 -13.18 23.65 7.92
C VAL A 505 -13.23 24.95 8.71
N VAL A 506 -12.55 24.99 9.86
CA VAL A 506 -12.49 26.16 10.73
C VAL A 506 -11.09 26.31 11.34
N GLU A 507 -10.58 27.53 11.29
CA GLU A 507 -9.42 27.99 12.06
C GLU A 507 -9.88 29.06 13.05
N GLY A 508 -9.57 28.86 14.33
CA GLY A 508 -10.05 29.66 15.45
C GLY A 508 -11.32 29.12 16.10
N ALA A 509 -11.74 29.77 17.19
CA ALA A 509 -12.93 29.43 17.94
C ALA A 509 -13.76 30.68 18.26
N ALA A 510 -15.08 30.51 18.32
CA ALA A 510 -15.98 31.48 18.92
C ALA A 510 -16.19 31.15 20.41
N LEU A 511 -16.49 32.16 21.23
CA LEU A 511 -16.75 31.96 22.66
C LEU A 511 -18.25 32.01 22.96
N MET A 512 -18.77 30.94 23.57
CA MET A 512 -20.04 30.97 24.29
C MET A 512 -19.74 31.29 25.76
N PRO A 513 -20.03 32.52 26.24
CA PRO A 513 -19.61 32.94 27.56
C PRO A 513 -20.38 32.20 28.66
N GLY A 514 -19.67 31.85 29.74
CA GLY A 514 -20.24 31.24 30.93
C GLY A 514 -19.29 31.29 32.11
N ASN A 515 -19.75 31.82 33.24
CA ASN A 515 -18.95 31.94 34.45
C ASN A 515 -19.08 30.68 35.32
N TYR A 516 -18.52 29.57 34.82
CA TYR A 516 -18.52 28.25 35.47
C TYR A 516 -17.08 27.77 35.72
N GLY A 517 -16.91 26.84 36.65
CA GLY A 517 -15.62 26.22 36.93
C GLY A 517 -15.32 25.04 36.00
N ARG A 518 -14.07 24.89 35.57
CA ARG A 518 -13.61 23.71 34.81
C ARG A 518 -13.77 22.46 35.69
N ASN A 519 -14.37 21.42 35.15
CA ASN A 519 -14.56 20.15 35.88
C ASN A 519 -13.57 19.10 35.38
N THR A 520 -12.53 18.79 36.15
CA THR A 520 -11.56 17.74 35.80
C THR A 520 -11.90 16.36 36.39
N SER A 521 -13.07 16.20 37.02
CA SER A 521 -13.48 14.96 37.68
C SER A 521 -14.20 13.99 36.75
N ASP A 522 -14.59 14.44 35.55
CA ASP A 522 -15.29 13.60 34.59
C ASP A 522 -14.30 12.63 33.92
N ASP A 523 -14.71 11.36 33.83
CA ASP A 523 -14.02 10.37 33.01
C ASP A 523 -14.27 10.66 31.52
N PHE A 524 -13.38 10.18 30.65
CA PHE A 524 -13.60 10.22 29.22
C PHE A 524 -14.79 9.32 28.87
N SER A 525 -15.66 9.80 27.99
CA SER A 525 -16.84 9.06 27.56
C SER A 525 -17.06 9.18 26.05
N ILE A 526 -17.70 8.15 25.49
CA ILE A 526 -18.13 8.09 24.09
C ILE A 526 -19.66 7.97 24.07
N GLY A 527 -20.32 8.76 23.23
CA GLY A 527 -21.77 8.76 23.05
C GLY A 527 -22.58 9.50 24.11
N SER A 528 -21.93 10.17 25.07
CA SER A 528 -22.53 11.09 26.07
C SER A 528 -21.42 11.94 26.74
N HIS A 529 -21.80 12.93 27.55
CA HIS A 529 -20.91 13.64 28.48
C HIS A 529 -20.63 12.89 29.80
N GLY A 530 -21.08 11.64 29.96
CA GLY A 530 -20.78 10.81 31.14
C GLY A 530 -21.58 11.17 32.41
N ARG A 531 -22.32 12.28 32.40
CA ARG A 531 -23.28 12.69 33.44
C ARG A 531 -24.38 13.59 32.86
N SER A 532 -25.45 13.78 33.62
CA SER A 532 -26.44 14.81 33.31
C SER A 532 -25.84 16.20 33.53
N ILE A 533 -26.02 17.08 32.55
CA ILE A 533 -25.67 18.50 32.61
C ILE A 533 -26.96 19.29 32.77
N ASP A 534 -27.05 20.17 33.76
CA ASP A 534 -28.23 20.99 34.01
C ASP A 534 -27.87 22.48 33.94
N LEU A 535 -27.75 23.00 32.71
CA LEU A 535 -27.54 24.41 32.41
C LEU A 535 -28.79 25.02 31.75
N PRO A 536 -29.00 26.36 31.79
CA PRO A 536 -30.22 26.99 31.29
C PRO A 536 -30.52 26.73 29.80
N TYR A 537 -29.49 26.47 29.00
CA TYR A 537 -29.56 26.23 27.55
C TYR A 537 -29.15 24.81 27.16
N TYR A 538 -28.75 23.98 28.13
CA TYR A 538 -28.22 22.64 27.90
C TYR A 538 -28.66 21.72 29.03
N GLN A 539 -29.49 20.71 28.71
CA GLN A 539 -30.07 19.83 29.72
C GLN A 539 -29.94 18.36 29.34
N GLY A 540 -29.54 17.55 30.31
CA GLY A 540 -29.47 16.10 30.21
C GLY A 540 -28.09 15.58 29.83
N TRP A 541 -28.07 14.34 29.37
CA TRP A 541 -26.86 13.54 29.12
C TRP A 541 -26.32 13.67 27.69
N SER A 542 -27.11 14.23 26.78
CA SER A 542 -26.75 14.41 25.37
C SER A 542 -26.32 13.14 24.66
N PHE A 543 -27.05 12.05 24.89
CA PHE A 543 -26.79 10.75 24.28
C PHE A 543 -26.73 10.85 22.75
N PHE A 544 -25.70 10.27 22.13
CA PHE A 544 -25.57 10.24 20.67
C PHE A 544 -26.61 9.33 20.03
N ASN A 545 -27.09 9.69 18.83
CA ASN A 545 -28.02 8.87 18.06
C ASN A 545 -27.42 8.53 16.70
N GLY A 546 -26.80 7.35 16.61
CA GLY A 546 -26.07 6.94 15.42
C GLY A 546 -24.98 5.92 15.72
N LEU A 547 -23.98 5.86 14.85
CA LEU A 547 -22.84 4.97 14.96
C LEU A 547 -21.56 5.80 15.20
N ILE A 548 -20.66 5.27 16.03
CA ILE A 548 -19.33 5.85 16.28
C ILE A 548 -18.30 4.74 16.10
N ASP A 549 -17.23 5.09 15.40
CA ASP A 549 -16.10 4.22 15.10
C ASP A 549 -14.78 4.97 15.34
N GLU A 550 -13.70 4.23 15.61
CA GLU A 550 -12.32 4.73 15.64
C GLU A 550 -12.08 6.02 16.43
N VAL A 551 -12.39 6.00 17.72
CA VAL A 551 -12.11 7.17 18.58
C VAL A 551 -10.63 7.19 18.94
N ARG A 552 -9.96 8.32 18.69
CA ARG A 552 -8.54 8.51 19.01
C ARG A 552 -8.31 9.82 19.74
N VAL A 553 -7.45 9.79 20.75
CA VAL A 553 -6.96 10.97 21.47
C VAL A 553 -5.44 10.99 21.41
N SER A 554 -4.87 12.14 21.04
CA SER A 554 -3.42 12.33 20.95
C SER A 554 -2.96 13.55 21.74
N SER A 555 -1.83 13.45 22.43
CA SER A 555 -1.24 14.54 23.23
C SER A 555 -0.39 15.51 22.41
N ILE A 556 -0.67 15.64 21.11
CA ILE A 556 -0.08 16.64 20.23
C ILE A 556 -1.14 17.24 19.32
N ALA A 557 -0.89 18.45 18.84
CA ALA A 557 -1.65 19.03 17.74
C ALA A 557 -1.23 18.36 16.42
N ARG A 558 -2.03 17.43 15.90
CA ARG A 558 -1.74 16.72 14.64
C ARG A 558 -1.76 17.70 13.47
N SER A 559 -0.87 17.47 12.51
CA SER A 559 -0.73 18.34 11.32
C SER A 559 -1.84 18.10 10.31
N ASP A 560 -2.00 19.04 9.38
CA ASP A 560 -2.98 18.96 8.30
C ASP A 560 -2.72 17.72 7.42
N ASP A 561 -1.46 17.46 7.06
CA ASP A 561 -1.07 16.26 6.31
C ASP A 561 -1.39 14.96 7.08
N TRP A 562 -1.18 14.92 8.41
CA TRP A 562 -1.54 13.75 9.22
C TRP A 562 -3.05 13.46 9.16
N ILE A 563 -3.87 14.50 9.35
CA ILE A 563 -5.33 14.39 9.42
C ILE A 563 -5.91 14.02 8.06
N ARG A 564 -5.37 14.62 6.98
CA ARG A 564 -5.70 14.23 5.61
C ARG A 564 -5.33 12.78 5.32
N LEU A 565 -4.13 12.35 5.72
CA LEU A 565 -3.67 10.98 5.51
C LEU A 565 -4.55 9.97 6.25
N CYS A 566 -4.95 10.24 7.49
CA CYS A 566 -5.95 9.44 8.21
C CYS A 566 -7.21 9.27 7.37
N TYR A 567 -7.84 10.36 6.93
CA TYR A 567 -9.08 10.26 6.16
C TYR A 567 -8.90 9.49 4.84
N MET A 568 -7.85 9.79 4.08
CA MET A 568 -7.63 9.20 2.76
C MET A 568 -7.30 7.71 2.81
N ASN A 569 -6.68 7.25 3.89
CA ASN A 569 -6.42 5.83 4.14
C ASN A 569 -7.62 5.10 4.75
N GLN A 570 -8.36 5.76 5.65
CA GLN A 570 -9.43 5.13 6.42
C GLN A 570 -10.80 5.18 5.75
N LYS A 571 -11.03 6.06 4.77
CA LYS A 571 -12.30 6.05 4.02
C LYS A 571 -12.47 4.73 3.25
N LYS A 572 -13.71 4.44 2.85
CA LYS A 572 -14.07 3.19 2.17
C LYS A 572 -13.21 2.92 0.92
N GLU A 573 -13.05 3.92 0.07
CA GLU A 573 -12.14 3.88 -1.07
C GLU A 573 -10.74 4.34 -0.63
N ASP A 574 -9.95 3.42 -0.05
CA ASP A 574 -8.56 3.70 0.34
C ASP A 574 -7.78 4.30 -0.85
N ALA A 575 -7.23 5.49 -0.62
CA ALA A 575 -6.46 6.24 -1.61
C ALA A 575 -4.96 6.29 -1.28
N LEU A 576 -4.53 5.63 -0.20
CA LEU A 576 -3.14 5.55 0.22
C LEU A 576 -2.50 4.22 -0.20
N VAL A 577 -3.14 3.08 0.11
CA VAL A 577 -2.51 1.76 -0.08
C VAL A 577 -2.88 1.17 -1.44
N GLU A 578 -1.88 0.85 -2.24
CA GLU A 578 -2.05 0.23 -3.55
C GLU A 578 -1.36 -1.14 -3.61
N PHE A 579 -2.13 -2.16 -4.02
CA PHE A 579 -1.62 -3.47 -4.40
C PHE A 579 -1.28 -3.44 -5.89
N LYS A 580 -0.02 -3.70 -6.23
CA LYS A 580 0.47 -3.75 -7.62
C LYS A 580 1.14 -5.09 -7.87
N ASP A 581 0.83 -5.67 -9.02
CA ASP A 581 1.44 -6.92 -9.53
C ASP A 581 2.90 -6.72 -10.00
#